data_AF-A0A9R0AJA8-F1
#
_entry.id   AF-A0A9R0AJA8-F1
#
_cell.length_a   1.000
_cell.length_b   1.000
_cell.length_c   1.000
_cell.angle_alpha   90.00
_cell.angle_beta   90.00
_cell.angle_gamma   90.00
#
_symmetry.space_group_name_H-M   'P 1'
#
loop_
_entity.id
_entity.type
_entity.pdbx_description
1 polymer ?
#
loop_
_entity_poly.entity_id
_entity_poly.type
_entity_poly.pdbx_seq_one_letter_code
_entity_poly.pdbx_strand_id
1 'polypeptide(L)'
;MESDSLPCSLHREHSKDTTISACVWKLRRYGRFLPEGNVSNIICAWKIFESSESAGQLELNILGSGHLLGSQGHGLMVRLYENTQDLASDQ
;
A
#
# COMPACT_ATOMS: atom_id res chain seq x y z
N MET A 1 17.76 9.90 20.88
CA MET A 1 16.57 9.09 21.23
C MET A 1 15.72 9.00 19.97
N GLU A 2 15.89 7.92 19.22
CA GLU A 2 15.08 7.66 18.04
C GLU A 2 13.66 7.37 18.51
N SER A 3 12.70 8.21 18.10
CA SER A 3 11.28 7.94 18.32
C SER A 3 10.88 6.79 17.39
N ASP A 4 10.96 5.57 17.90
CA ASP A 4 10.26 4.43 17.35
C ASP A 4 8.76 4.71 17.44
N SER A 5 8.25 5.29 16.36
CA SER A 5 6.83 5.57 16.16
C SER A 5 6.15 4.23 15.92
N LEU A 6 5.51 3.70 16.97
CA LEU A 6 4.65 2.53 16.88
C LEU A 6 3.54 2.81 15.85
N PRO A 7 3.30 1.93 14.86
CA PRO A 7 2.12 2.06 14.04
C PRO A 7 0.90 1.57 14.84
N CYS A 8 -0.16 2.38 14.81
CA CYS A 8 -1.50 2.10 15.35
C CYS A 8 -1.65 2.25 16.88
N SER A 9 -1.96 3.47 17.33
CA SER A 9 -2.79 3.63 18.51
C SER A 9 -4.23 3.20 18.16
N LEU A 10 -4.63 2.05 18.69
CA LEU A 10 -5.98 1.53 18.58
C LEU A 10 -6.90 2.40 19.46
N HIS A 11 -7.28 3.59 18.97
CA HIS A 11 -8.25 4.45 19.66
C HIS A 11 -9.63 3.81 19.52
N ARG A 12 -9.97 2.97 20.50
CA ARG A 12 -11.32 2.45 20.68
C ARG A 12 -12.16 3.55 21.32
N GLU A 13 -12.69 4.44 20.49
CA GLU A 13 -13.78 5.33 20.90
C GLU A 13 -15.06 4.97 20.15
N HIS A 14 -16.04 4.57 20.94
CA HIS A 14 -17.43 4.44 20.55
C HIS A 14 -17.95 5.80 20.04
N SER A 15 -17.99 5.99 18.73
CA SER A 15 -18.89 6.96 18.10
C SER A 15 -19.45 6.33 16.84
N LYS A 16 -20.79 6.36 16.73
CA LYS A 16 -21.54 5.98 15.53
C LYS A 16 -21.26 7.00 14.44
N ASP A 17 -20.11 6.89 13.82
CA ASP A 17 -19.86 7.35 12.46
C ASP A 17 -19.12 6.22 11.78
N THR A 18 -19.41 5.99 10.50
CA THR A 18 -18.84 4.88 9.72
C THR A 18 -17.38 5.22 9.37
N THR A 19 -16.55 5.44 10.38
CA THR A 19 -15.13 5.76 10.24
C THR A 19 -14.39 4.46 9.97
N ILE A 20 -14.15 4.24 8.69
CA ILE A 20 -13.20 3.26 8.17
C ILE A 20 -11.93 3.38 9.02
N SER A 21 -11.68 2.41 9.89
CA SER A 21 -10.40 2.27 10.58
C SER A 21 -9.35 2.07 9.49
N ALA A 22 -8.69 3.16 9.11
CA ALA A 22 -7.61 3.18 8.14
C ALA A 22 -6.31 3.17 8.93
N CYS A 23 -5.67 2.00 9.00
CA CYS A 23 -4.32 1.93 9.52
C CYS A 23 -3.38 2.41 8.42
N VAL A 24 -2.58 3.45 8.73
CA VAL A 24 -1.60 4.05 7.81
C VAL A 24 -0.19 3.72 8.30
N TRP A 25 0.61 3.10 7.44
CA TRP A 25 2.03 2.82 7.70
C TRP A 25 2.91 3.63 6.77
N LYS A 26 3.78 4.45 7.34
CA LYS A 26 4.83 5.16 6.60
C LYS A 26 5.95 4.19 6.25
N LEU A 27 6.18 3.97 4.96
CA LEU A 27 7.21 3.05 4.49
C LEU A 27 8.51 3.80 4.19
N ARG A 28 9.65 3.15 4.42
CA ARG A 28 10.94 3.64 3.90
C ARG A 28 11.12 3.29 2.43
N ARG A 29 10.77 2.05 2.05
CA ARG A 29 10.92 1.52 0.69
C ARG A 29 9.78 0.57 0.33
N TYR A 30 9.43 0.53 -0.96
CA TYR A 30 8.50 -0.42 -1.57
C TYR A 30 9.13 -1.00 -2.84
N GLY A 31 9.04 -2.31 -3.05
CA GLY A 31 9.59 -2.98 -4.23
C GLY A 31 8.48 -3.62 -5.06
N ARG A 32 8.49 -3.38 -6.37
CA ARG A 32 7.65 -4.11 -7.32
C ARG A 32 8.50 -5.12 -8.08
N PHE A 33 8.11 -6.38 -7.99
CA PHE A 33 8.75 -7.43 -8.77
C PHE A 33 8.46 -7.24 -10.27
N LEU A 34 9.50 -7.39 -11.07
CA LEU A 34 9.46 -7.36 -12.53
C LEU A 34 9.85 -8.76 -13.02
N PRO A 35 8.88 -9.64 -13.34
CA PRO A 35 9.20 -10.91 -13.98
C PRO A 35 9.82 -10.61 -15.35
N GLU A 36 10.98 -11.20 -15.61
CA GLU A 36 11.81 -10.92 -16.79
C GLU A 36 11.00 -10.97 -18.10
N GLY A 37 10.92 -9.83 -18.78
CA GLY A 37 10.11 -9.69 -20.00
C GLY A 37 10.37 -8.46 -20.88
N ASN A 38 11.37 -7.62 -20.56
CA ASN A 38 11.91 -6.64 -21.51
C ASN A 38 13.40 -6.35 -21.25
N VAL A 39 14.21 -7.39 -21.33
CA VAL A 39 15.66 -7.27 -21.22
C VAL A 39 16.24 -6.48 -22.40
N SER A 40 16.44 -5.20 -22.17
CA SER A 40 17.73 -4.58 -22.46
C SER A 40 18.28 -4.00 -21.15
N ASN A 41 19.07 -4.80 -20.45
CA ASN A 41 20.16 -4.36 -19.56
C ASN A 41 19.88 -4.09 -18.05
N ILE A 42 19.08 -4.87 -17.31
CA ILE A 42 19.10 -4.70 -15.83
C ILE A 42 19.01 -6.04 -15.08
N ILE A 43 20.05 -6.31 -14.28
CA ILE A 43 20.24 -7.40 -13.30
C ILE A 43 19.27 -7.32 -12.10
N CYS A 44 18.29 -6.41 -12.12
CA CYS A 44 17.40 -6.14 -10.99
C CYS A 44 15.97 -6.57 -11.32
N ALA A 45 15.55 -7.70 -10.76
CA ALA A 45 14.17 -8.20 -10.81
C ALA A 45 13.17 -7.34 -10.02
N TRP A 46 13.60 -6.20 -9.45
CA TRP A 46 12.78 -5.35 -8.60
C TRP A 46 12.93 -3.87 -8.97
N LYS A 47 11.79 -3.19 -9.16
CA LYS A 47 11.73 -1.72 -9.18
C LYS A 47 11.50 -1.23 -7.76
N ILE A 48 12.48 -0.51 -7.20
CA ILE A 48 12.42 0.03 -5.85
C ILE A 48 11.92 1.47 -5.88
N PHE A 49 11.03 1.79 -4.94
CA PHE A 49 10.54 3.12 -4.65
C PHE A 49 10.94 3.45 -3.22
N GLU A 50 11.46 4.65 -2.99
CA GLU A 50 11.91 5.10 -1.67
C GLU A 50 11.21 6.41 -1.30
N SER A 51 10.94 6.59 -0.01
CA SER A 51 10.43 7.85 0.51
C SER A 51 11.54 8.90 0.47
N SER A 52 11.26 10.03 -0.18
CA SER A 52 12.19 11.17 -0.25
C SER A 52 11.42 12.48 -0.28
N GLU A 53 12.12 13.61 -0.08
CA GLU A 53 11.51 14.93 -0.22
C GLU A 53 11.01 15.20 -1.65
N SER A 54 11.70 14.66 -2.65
CA SER A 54 11.38 14.85 -4.06
C SER A 54 10.24 13.96 -4.56
N ALA A 55 10.16 12.71 -4.10
CA ALA A 55 9.16 11.74 -4.53
C ALA A 55 7.93 11.72 -3.60
N GLY A 56 8.08 12.21 -2.37
CA GLY A 56 7.06 12.17 -1.33
C GLY A 56 7.14 10.92 -0.45
N GLN A 57 6.37 10.94 0.64
CA GLN A 57 6.27 9.86 1.60
C GLN A 57 5.51 8.66 1.00
N LEU A 58 6.07 7.47 1.15
CA LEU A 58 5.38 6.21 0.88
C LEU A 58 4.46 5.85 2.04
N GLU A 59 3.23 5.51 1.71
CA GLU A 59 2.18 5.14 2.67
C GLU A 59 1.48 3.86 2.22
N LEU A 60 1.27 2.95 3.17
CA LEU A 60 0.42 1.78 3.01
C LEU A 60 -0.83 2.00 3.85
N ASN A 61 -2.01 1.79 3.27
CA ASN A 61 -3.29 1.94 3.93
C ASN A 61 -4.06 0.61 3.85
N ILE A 62 -4.50 0.10 4.98
CA ILE A 62 -5.50 -0.98 5.04
C ILE A 62 -6.82 -0.35 5.45
N LEU A 63 -7.79 -0.38 4.54
CA LEU A 63 -9.13 0.12 4.81
C LEU A 63 -9.94 -0.94 5.57
N GLY A 64 -10.91 -0.49 6.37
CA GLY A 64 -11.88 -1.37 7.04
C GLY A 64 -12.68 -2.29 6.09
N SER A 65 -12.68 -2.01 4.79
CA SER A 65 -13.24 -2.89 3.74
C SER A 65 -12.31 -4.04 3.33
N GLY A 66 -11.12 -4.17 3.94
CA GLY A 66 -10.10 -5.15 3.57
C GLY A 66 -9.24 -4.75 2.35
N HIS A 67 -9.47 -3.57 1.78
CA HIS A 67 -8.66 -3.08 0.66
C HIS A 67 -7.27 -2.65 1.13
N LEU A 68 -6.24 -3.06 0.38
CA LEU A 68 -4.87 -2.61 0.58
C LEU A 68 -4.52 -1.57 -0.49
N LEU A 69 -4.08 -0.38 -0.05
CA LEU A 69 -3.65 0.71 -0.93
C LEU A 69 -2.21 1.09 -0.60
N GLY A 70 -1.36 1.21 -1.62
CA GLY A 70 -0.03 1.82 -1.49
C GLY A 70 0.05 3.09 -2.32
N SER A 71 0.50 4.19 -1.72
CA SER A 71 0.60 5.51 -2.33
C SER A 71 1.96 6.16 -2.06
N GLN A 72 2.34 7.11 -2.92
CA GLN A 72 3.50 7.97 -2.74
C GLN A 72 3.13 9.42 -3.04
N GLY A 73 3.26 10.30 -2.04
CA GLY A 73 2.78 11.68 -2.16
C GLY A 73 1.29 11.71 -2.52
N HIS A 74 0.95 12.33 -3.67
CA HIS A 74 -0.43 12.37 -4.18
C HIS A 74 -0.76 11.24 -5.17
N GLY A 75 0.19 10.35 -5.47
CA GLY A 75 0.04 9.28 -6.46
C GLY A 75 -0.31 7.92 -5.83
N LEU A 76 -1.34 7.25 -6.35
CA LEU A 76 -1.64 5.86 -6.01
C LEU A 76 -0.74 4.91 -6.83
N MET A 77 -0.17 3.89 -6.17
CA MET A 77 0.76 2.95 -6.80
C MET A 77 0.19 1.53 -6.91
N VAL A 78 -0.41 1.03 -5.83
CA VAL A 78 -1.00 -0.31 -5.79
C VAL A 78 -2.35 -0.26 -5.10
N ARG A 79 -3.28 -1.05 -5.62
CA ARG A 79 -4.57 -1.35 -5.01
C ARG A 79 -4.81 -2.84 -5.12
N LEU A 80 -4.90 -3.54 -3.99
CA LEU A 80 -5.29 -4.94 -3.97
C LEU A 80 -6.71 -5.06 -3.41
N TYR A 81 -7.50 -5.88 -4.09
CA TYR A 81 -8.82 -6.32 -3.70
C TYR A 81 -8.95 -7.80 -4.12
N GLU A 82 -9.54 -8.65 -3.29
CA GLU A 82 -10.03 -9.94 -3.76
C GLU A 82 -11.36 -9.69 -4.48
N ASN A 83 -11.41 -9.95 -5.78
CA ASN A 83 -12.69 -10.06 -6.49
C ASN A 83 -12.97 -11.54 -6.72
N THR A 84 -13.88 -12.11 -5.95
CA THR A 84 -14.39 -13.47 -6.15
C THR A 84 -15.49 -13.53 -7.23
N GLN A 85 -15.51 -12.58 -8.18
CA GLN A 85 -16.51 -12.52 -9.26
C GLN A 85 -15.95 -12.82 -10.66
N ASP A 86 -15.07 -13.82 -10.77
CA ASP A 86 -14.77 -14.48 -12.06
C ASP A 86 -15.24 -15.95 -12.08
N LEU A 87 -16.22 -16.31 -11.24
CA LEU A 87 -16.87 -17.61 -11.26
C LEU A 87 -18.40 -17.48 -11.15
N ALA A 88 -19.01 -16.68 -12.01
CA ALA A 88 -20.41 -16.86 -12.38
C ALA A 88 -20.72 -15.99 -13.61
N SER A 89 -20.73 -16.59 -14.79
CA SER A 89 -21.69 -16.35 -15.89
C SER A 89 -21.03 -16.68 -17.23
N ASP A 90 -20.81 -17.96 -17.48
CA ASP A 90 -20.93 -18.50 -18.83
C ASP A 90 -21.96 -19.64 -18.70
N GLN A 91 -23.23 -19.26 -18.86
CA GLN A 91 -24.36 -20.17 -19.10
C GLN A 91 -24.86 -19.93 -20.51
#